data_AF-A0A7X9JMU7-F1
#
_entry.id   AF-A0A7X9JMU7-F1
#
_cell.length_a   1.000
_cell.length_b   1.000
_cell.length_c   1.000
_cell.angle_alpha   90.00
_cell.angle_beta   90.00
_cell.angle_gamma   90.00
#
_symmetry.space_group_name_H-M   'P 1'
#
loop_
_entity.id
_entity.type
_entity.pdbx_description
1 polymer ?
#
loop_
_entity_poly.entity_id
_entity_poly.type
_entity_poly.pdbx_seq_one_letter_code
_entity_poly.pdbx_strand_id
1 'polypeptide(L)'
;MYRKIIKLLNKYWAILTILLACLIVTIFNLNIYWMLVDDGGNVVFARTLFEKIIHLNLLDFLSQLLEIGGRFRPVYWFYHVWVWLIGGNSFQFHHFAHMAVIGITVIFVYLILNELTKSKSISLFGSLFYLFIPLNTENIMRLGPQEPLVAMFFSILFYLLIKRSNIYLLCFVIILVVFTKETALAFLPVILFYYLYYRKNSVDKEGERSIKLLITTIVSSVILVIITFLRRSGYSTNYFFNIGMIVNNLVLYLNELFTETSGIFPLVVC
;
A
#
# COMPACT_ATOMS: atom_id res chain seq x y z
N MET A 1 -21.40 1.08 -36.18
CA MET A 1 -20.81 1.67 -34.96
C MET A 1 -21.38 1.05 -33.68
N TYR A 2 -22.70 1.04 -33.50
CA TYR A 2 -23.41 0.52 -32.32
C TYR A 2 -23.00 -0.90 -31.85
N ARG A 3 -22.94 -1.89 -32.76
CA ARG A 3 -22.51 -3.26 -32.43
C ARG A 3 -21.10 -3.35 -31.83
N LYS A 4 -20.17 -2.48 -32.26
CA LYS A 4 -18.81 -2.44 -31.71
C LYS A 4 -18.80 -1.90 -30.28
N ILE A 5 -19.61 -0.88 -30.00
CA ILE A 5 -19.75 -0.28 -28.67
C ILE A 5 -20.33 -1.29 -27.69
N ILE A 6 -21.42 -1.98 -28.04
CA ILE A 6 -22.02 -3.02 -27.19
C ILE A 6 -21.02 -4.13 -26.89
N LYS A 7 -20.27 -4.60 -27.90
CA LYS A 7 -19.25 -5.63 -27.69
C LYS A 7 -18.15 -5.19 -26.71
N LEU A 8 -17.77 -3.92 -26.76
CA LEU A 8 -16.78 -3.34 -25.85
C LEU A 8 -17.34 -3.21 -24.43
N LEU A 9 -18.57 -2.70 -24.27
CA LEU A 9 -19.25 -2.62 -22.98
C LEU A 9 -19.40 -4.01 -22.36
N ASN A 10 -19.86 -5.01 -23.12
CA ASN A 10 -19.98 -6.40 -22.63
C ASN A 10 -18.63 -7.05 -22.30
N LYS A 11 -17.52 -6.54 -22.85
CA LYS A 11 -16.18 -7.04 -22.51
C LYS A 11 -15.71 -6.48 -21.18
N TYR A 12 -15.93 -5.19 -20.94
CA TYR A 12 -15.35 -4.43 -19.82
C TYR A 12 -16.34 -4.00 -18.74
N TRP A 13 -17.60 -4.45 -18.80
CA TRP A 13 -18.67 -4.01 -17.89
C TRP A 13 -18.26 -4.08 -16.41
N ALA A 14 -17.61 -5.16 -15.97
CA ALA A 14 -17.20 -5.31 -14.57
C ALA A 14 -16.19 -4.23 -14.13
N ILE A 15 -15.21 -3.91 -14.98
CA ILE A 15 -14.25 -2.83 -14.71
C ILE A 15 -14.97 -1.47 -14.72
N LEU A 16 -15.88 -1.24 -15.67
CA LEU A 16 -16.69 -0.03 -15.71
C LEU A 16 -17.56 0.12 -14.46
N THR A 17 -18.13 -0.97 -13.93
CA THR A 17 -18.87 -0.98 -12.67
C THR A 17 -17.98 -0.61 -11.48
N ILE A 18 -16.77 -1.14 -11.40
CA ILE A 18 -15.79 -0.77 -10.36
C ILE A 18 -15.46 0.72 -10.46
N LEU A 19 -15.15 1.22 -11.66
CA LEU A 19 -14.84 2.63 -11.88
C LEU A 19 -16.02 3.54 -11.49
N LEU A 20 -17.25 3.13 -11.82
CA LEU A 20 -18.45 3.86 -11.42
C LEU A 20 -18.63 3.86 -9.90
N ALA A 21 -18.42 2.73 -9.23
CA ALA A 21 -18.49 2.65 -7.77
C ALA A 21 -17.44 3.54 -7.10
N CYS A 22 -16.18 3.50 -7.57
CA CYS A 22 -15.12 4.39 -7.10
C CYS A 22 -15.46 5.86 -7.35
N LEU A 23 -16.05 6.20 -8.50
CA LEU A 23 -16.46 7.57 -8.82
C LEU A 23 -17.56 8.06 -7.87
N ILE A 24 -18.57 7.23 -7.58
CA ILE A 24 -19.64 7.56 -6.63
C ILE A 24 -19.04 7.84 -5.25
N VAL A 25 -18.18 6.95 -4.74
CA VAL A 25 -17.48 7.16 -3.45
C VAL A 25 -16.65 8.44 -3.47
N THR A 26 -15.94 8.69 -4.57
CA THR A 26 -15.12 9.91 -4.74
C THR A 26 -15.99 11.16 -4.63
N ILE A 27 -17.14 11.22 -5.31
CA ILE A 27 -18.04 12.39 -5.27
C ILE A 27 -18.45 12.73 -3.83
N PHE A 28 -18.74 11.72 -3.00
CA PHE A 28 -19.03 11.96 -1.58
C PHE A 28 -17.81 12.49 -0.83
N ASN A 29 -16.61 11.96 -1.11
CA ASN A 29 -15.38 12.40 -0.47
C ASN A 29 -14.90 13.81 -0.88
N LEU A 30 -15.29 14.32 -2.05
CA LEU A 30 -14.87 15.66 -2.47
C LEU A 30 -15.41 16.78 -1.56
N ASN A 31 -16.39 16.49 -0.71
CA ASN A 31 -16.93 17.44 0.26
C ASN A 31 -16.26 17.35 1.63
N ILE A 32 -15.38 16.36 1.82
CA ILE A 32 -14.61 16.17 3.04
C ILE A 32 -13.42 17.13 2.99
N TYR A 33 -13.42 18.14 3.86
CA TYR A 33 -12.24 18.98 4.10
C TYR A 33 -11.14 18.17 4.80
N TRP A 34 -9.93 18.74 4.90
CA TRP A 34 -8.83 18.20 5.69
C TRP A 34 -9.33 17.75 7.08
N MET A 35 -9.55 16.45 7.27
CA MET A 35 -10.17 15.95 8.49
C MET A 35 -9.17 15.86 9.63
N LEU A 36 -7.91 15.60 9.30
CA LEU A 36 -6.87 15.31 10.29
C LEU A 36 -5.65 16.22 10.11
N VAL A 37 -4.99 16.49 11.24
CA VAL A 37 -3.73 17.25 11.31
C VAL A 37 -2.68 16.64 10.38
N ASP A 38 -2.66 15.31 10.26
CA ASP A 38 -1.75 14.57 9.39
C ASP A 38 -1.94 14.88 7.90
N ASP A 39 -3.17 15.15 7.45
CA ASP A 39 -3.44 15.39 6.03
C ASP A 39 -2.80 16.70 5.56
N GLY A 40 -2.96 17.78 6.35
CA GLY A 40 -2.29 19.06 6.09
C GLY A 40 -0.77 18.96 6.24
N GLY A 41 -0.30 18.17 7.21
CA GLY A 41 1.13 17.88 7.40
C GLY A 41 1.78 17.27 6.16
N ASN A 42 1.12 16.31 5.52
CA ASN A 42 1.62 15.68 4.29
C ASN A 42 1.73 16.67 3.12
N VAL A 43 0.77 17.58 2.97
CA VAL A 43 0.80 18.62 1.93
C VAL A 43 1.96 19.58 2.14
N VAL A 44 2.15 20.07 3.37
CA VAL A 44 3.26 20.96 3.72
C VAL A 44 4.60 20.24 3.53
N PHE A 45 4.70 18.98 3.92
CA PHE A 45 5.89 18.17 3.72
C PHE A 45 6.19 17.99 2.22
N ALA A 46 5.21 17.64 1.41
CA ALA A 46 5.38 17.48 -0.04
C ALA A 46 5.83 18.79 -0.72
N ARG A 47 5.19 19.92 -0.37
CA ARG A 47 5.58 21.24 -0.88
C ARG A 47 7.03 21.57 -0.52
N THR A 48 7.40 21.46 0.76
CA THR A 48 8.75 21.80 1.24
C THR A 48 9.81 20.88 0.63
N LEU A 49 9.50 19.60 0.46
CA LEU A 49 10.37 18.66 -0.23
C LEU A 49 10.61 19.08 -1.68
N PHE A 50 9.56 19.50 -2.39
CA PHE A 50 9.67 19.98 -3.77
C PHE A 50 10.44 21.31 -3.89
N GLU A 51 10.18 22.28 -3.02
CA GLU A 51 10.91 23.56 -2.98
C GLU A 51 12.41 23.34 -2.84
N LYS A 52 12.83 22.41 -1.96
CA LYS A 52 14.24 22.04 -1.79
C LYS A 52 14.87 21.45 -3.05
N ILE A 53 14.12 20.65 -3.83
CA ILE A 53 14.58 20.12 -5.12
C ILE A 53 14.79 21.27 -6.11
N ILE A 54 13.81 22.18 -6.25
CA ILE A 54 13.90 23.32 -7.19
C ILE A 54 15.11 24.20 -6.87
N HIS A 55 15.36 24.46 -5.59
CA HIS A 55 16.48 25.29 -5.15
C HIS A 55 17.81 24.54 -5.13
N LEU A 56 17.88 23.31 -5.65
CA LEU A 56 19.07 22.46 -5.70
C LEU A 56 19.71 22.22 -4.32
N ASN A 57 18.93 22.34 -3.24
CA ASN A 57 19.39 22.09 -1.89
C ASN A 57 19.30 20.59 -1.58
N LEU A 58 20.19 19.82 -2.21
CA LEU A 58 20.17 18.36 -2.18
C LEU A 58 20.38 17.80 -0.77
N LEU A 59 21.19 18.45 0.06
CA LEU A 59 21.44 17.99 1.43
C LEU A 59 20.17 18.09 2.27
N ASP A 60 19.44 19.22 2.18
CA ASP A 60 18.20 19.41 2.91
C ASP A 60 17.03 18.60 2.34
N PHE A 61 17.05 18.35 1.03
CA PHE A 61 16.12 17.44 0.39
C PHE A 61 16.31 16.02 0.92
N LEU A 62 17.56 15.52 0.88
CA LEU A 62 17.88 14.18 1.38
C LEU A 62 17.62 14.08 2.88
N SER A 63 17.96 15.10 3.66
CA SER A 63 17.72 15.09 5.11
C SER A 63 16.24 15.00 5.45
N GLN A 64 15.37 15.66 4.68
CA GLN A 64 13.92 15.62 4.86
C GLN A 64 13.32 14.31 4.33
N LEU A 65 13.73 13.84 3.15
CA LEU A 65 13.31 12.55 2.60
C LEU A 65 13.62 11.39 3.56
N LEU A 66 14.73 11.52 4.29
CA LEU A 66 15.17 10.64 5.37
C LEU A 66 14.64 11.15 6.73
N GLU A 67 13.32 11.22 6.87
CA GLU A 67 12.55 11.81 7.99
C GLU A 67 13.29 11.81 9.35
N ILE A 68 13.21 12.93 10.06
CA ILE A 68 13.67 13.04 11.46
C ILE A 68 12.78 12.12 12.31
N GLY A 69 13.33 10.99 12.77
CA GLY A 69 12.55 9.87 13.31
C GLY A 69 12.99 8.49 12.78
N GLY A 70 13.80 8.48 11.72
CA GLY A 70 14.39 7.26 11.15
C GLY A 70 13.44 6.49 10.22
N ARG A 71 12.37 7.12 9.72
CA ARG A 71 11.48 6.50 8.72
C ARG A 71 11.98 6.83 7.33
N PHE A 72 12.17 5.82 6.48
CA PHE A 72 12.57 6.05 5.09
C PHE A 72 11.54 5.52 4.11
N ARG A 73 10.78 6.45 3.49
CA ARG A 73 9.59 6.14 2.68
C ARG A 73 9.55 6.96 1.39
N PRO A 74 10.58 6.88 0.53
CA PRO A 74 10.71 7.80 -0.58
C PRO A 74 9.57 7.68 -1.59
N VAL A 75 9.02 6.48 -1.82
CA VAL A 75 7.92 6.29 -2.80
C VAL A 75 6.64 6.95 -2.31
N TYR A 76 6.34 6.88 -1.02
CA TYR A 76 5.22 7.57 -0.40
C TYR A 76 5.34 9.09 -0.57
N TRP A 77 6.51 9.66 -0.29
CA TRP A 77 6.72 11.10 -0.44
C TRP A 77 6.71 11.57 -1.88
N PHE A 78 7.27 10.79 -2.81
CA PHE A 78 7.18 11.10 -4.23
C PHE A 78 5.73 11.11 -4.72
N TYR A 79 4.88 10.18 -4.25
CA TYR A 79 3.45 10.21 -4.54
C TYR A 79 2.82 11.55 -4.09
N HIS A 80 3.02 11.97 -2.84
CA HIS A 80 2.44 13.22 -2.36
C HIS A 80 3.02 14.47 -3.06
N VAL A 81 4.30 14.48 -3.42
CA VAL A 81 4.89 15.54 -4.24
C VAL A 81 4.18 15.63 -5.59
N TRP A 82 3.97 14.51 -6.26
CA TRP A 82 3.26 14.48 -7.55
C TRP A 82 1.82 14.96 -7.43
N VAL A 83 1.09 14.53 -6.40
CA VAL A 83 -0.28 14.98 -6.16
C VAL A 83 -0.32 16.48 -5.89
N TRP A 84 0.59 16.99 -5.05
CA TRP A 84 0.70 18.41 -4.76
C TRP A 84 1.10 19.24 -6.00
N LEU A 85 1.98 18.73 -6.86
CA LEU A 85 2.37 19.45 -8.09
C LEU A 85 1.22 19.71 -9.03
N ILE A 86 0.27 18.77 -9.11
CA ILE A 86 -0.88 18.87 -10.01
C ILE A 86 -2.05 19.59 -9.33
N GLY A 87 -2.33 19.28 -8.07
CA GLY A 87 -3.50 19.78 -7.34
C GLY A 87 -3.24 20.96 -6.41
N GLY A 88 -1.99 21.32 -6.15
CA GLY A 88 -1.61 22.30 -5.13
C GLY A 88 -2.22 21.98 -3.77
N ASN A 89 -2.88 22.98 -3.18
CA ASN A 89 -3.56 22.86 -1.89
C ASN A 89 -5.05 22.44 -2.02
N SER A 90 -5.49 21.97 -3.19
CA SER A 90 -6.87 21.52 -3.42
C SER A 90 -7.12 20.16 -2.76
N PHE A 91 -7.76 20.14 -1.58
CA PHE A 91 -8.11 18.89 -0.89
C PHE A 91 -8.93 17.94 -1.78
N GLN A 92 -9.80 18.49 -2.64
CA GLN A 92 -10.57 17.73 -3.62
C GLN A 92 -9.66 16.91 -4.55
N PHE A 93 -8.58 17.52 -5.04
CA PHE A 93 -7.62 16.82 -5.89
C PHE A 93 -6.85 15.74 -5.13
N HIS A 94 -6.46 16.00 -3.88
CA HIS A 94 -5.80 14.99 -3.03
C HIS A 94 -6.71 13.79 -2.78
N HIS A 95 -7.99 14.01 -2.43
CA HIS A 95 -8.99 12.93 -2.32
C HIS A 95 -9.20 12.18 -3.63
N PHE A 96 -9.27 12.90 -4.76
CA PHE A 96 -9.39 12.26 -6.07
C PHE A 96 -8.18 11.35 -6.37
N ALA A 97 -6.95 11.85 -6.17
CA ALA A 97 -5.73 11.08 -6.41
C ALA A 97 -5.63 9.86 -5.47
N HIS A 98 -6.07 10.00 -4.23
CA HIS A 98 -6.11 8.91 -3.26
C HIS A 98 -7.15 7.85 -3.63
N MET A 99 -8.34 8.28 -4.05
CA MET A 99 -9.37 7.38 -4.57
C MET A 99 -8.94 6.68 -5.85
N ALA A 100 -8.11 7.29 -6.69
CA ALA A 100 -7.52 6.64 -7.85
C ALA A 100 -6.61 5.47 -7.43
N VAL A 101 -5.79 5.63 -6.38
CA VAL A 101 -4.95 4.55 -5.81
C VAL A 101 -5.81 3.40 -5.29
N ILE A 102 -6.87 3.70 -4.55
CA ILE A 102 -7.84 2.69 -4.07
C ILE A 102 -8.53 2.00 -5.24
N GLY A 103 -8.98 2.76 -6.25
CA GLY A 103 -9.64 2.23 -7.44
C GLY A 103 -8.74 1.28 -8.25
N ILE A 104 -7.46 1.62 -8.42
CA ILE A 104 -6.47 0.73 -9.04
C ILE A 104 -6.36 -0.56 -8.22
N THR A 105 -6.27 -0.47 -6.90
CA THR A 105 -6.22 -1.63 -6.00
C THR A 105 -7.43 -2.55 -6.21
N VAL A 106 -8.65 -1.99 -6.22
CA VAL A 106 -9.90 -2.75 -6.43
C VAL A 106 -9.92 -3.44 -7.80
N ILE A 107 -9.44 -2.76 -8.84
CA ILE A 107 -9.31 -3.37 -10.18
C ILE A 107 -8.35 -4.57 -10.15
N PHE A 108 -7.19 -4.44 -9.50
CA PHE A 108 -6.25 -5.56 -9.40
C PHE A 108 -6.78 -6.70 -8.53
N VAL A 109 -7.52 -6.41 -7.45
CA VAL A 109 -8.26 -7.43 -6.68
C VAL A 109 -9.25 -8.17 -7.58
N TYR A 110 -10.05 -7.45 -8.39
CA TYR A 110 -10.94 -8.07 -9.38
C TYR A 110 -10.17 -8.96 -10.36
N LEU A 111 -9.05 -8.49 -10.90
CA LEU A 111 -8.25 -9.25 -11.85
C LEU A 111 -7.68 -10.53 -11.21
N ILE A 112 -7.18 -10.46 -9.97
CA ILE A 112 -6.72 -11.63 -9.21
C ILE A 112 -7.86 -12.63 -9.02
N LEU A 113 -9.00 -12.18 -8.50
CA LEU A 113 -10.16 -13.05 -8.26
C LEU A 113 -10.68 -13.67 -9.56
N ASN A 114 -10.65 -12.94 -10.68
CA ASN A 114 -11.10 -13.46 -11.97
C ASN A 114 -10.14 -14.50 -12.52
N GLU A 115 -8.84 -14.38 -12.25
CA GLU A 115 -7.90 -15.44 -12.58
C GLU A 115 -8.07 -16.69 -11.74
N LEU A 116 -8.43 -16.56 -10.46
CA LEU A 116 -8.60 -17.69 -9.54
C LEU A 116 -9.94 -18.40 -9.71
N THR A 117 -11.04 -17.64 -9.80
CA THR A 117 -12.41 -18.18 -9.80
C THR A 117 -12.95 -18.44 -11.20
N LYS A 118 -12.35 -17.83 -12.23
CA LYS A 118 -12.85 -17.80 -13.62
C LYS A 118 -14.28 -17.26 -13.75
N SER A 119 -14.81 -16.58 -12.73
CA SER A 119 -16.16 -16.02 -12.71
C SER A 119 -16.13 -14.51 -12.53
N LYS A 120 -16.56 -13.77 -13.55
CA LYS A 120 -16.61 -12.29 -13.51
C LYS A 120 -17.50 -11.78 -12.38
N SER A 121 -18.64 -12.43 -12.13
CA SER A 121 -19.61 -12.01 -11.13
C SER A 121 -19.06 -12.18 -9.71
N ILE A 122 -18.45 -13.33 -9.40
CA ILE A 122 -17.82 -13.58 -8.09
C ILE A 122 -16.67 -12.61 -7.87
N SER A 123 -15.87 -12.37 -8.91
CA SER A 123 -14.72 -11.47 -8.85
C SER A 123 -15.14 -10.02 -8.64
N LEU A 124 -16.20 -9.57 -9.31
CA LEU A 124 -16.76 -8.23 -9.14
C LEU A 124 -17.34 -8.07 -7.73
N PHE A 125 -18.09 -9.05 -7.25
CA PHE A 125 -18.63 -9.01 -5.89
C PHE A 125 -17.51 -8.96 -4.85
N GLY A 126 -16.48 -9.81 -4.97
CA GLY A 126 -15.35 -9.82 -4.05
C GLY A 126 -14.52 -8.54 -4.07
N SER A 127 -14.33 -7.91 -5.24
CA SER A 127 -13.61 -6.63 -5.33
C SER A 127 -14.42 -5.47 -4.77
N LEU A 128 -15.74 -5.43 -5.02
CA LEU A 128 -16.62 -4.43 -4.40
C LEU A 128 -16.72 -4.64 -2.89
N PHE A 129 -16.78 -5.88 -2.42
CA PHE A 129 -16.73 -6.20 -1.01
C PHE A 129 -15.44 -5.68 -0.35
N TYR A 130 -14.30 -5.84 -1.03
CA TYR A 130 -13.05 -5.21 -0.59
C TYR A 130 -13.19 -3.69 -0.49
N LEU A 131 -13.75 -3.00 -1.50
CA LEU A 131 -13.91 -1.54 -1.46
C LEU A 131 -14.72 -1.05 -0.24
N PHE A 132 -15.75 -1.80 0.17
CA PHE A 132 -16.68 -1.39 1.23
C PHE A 132 -16.39 -1.99 2.62
N ILE A 133 -15.28 -2.72 2.80
CA ILE A 133 -14.91 -3.22 4.13
C ILE A 133 -14.58 -2.05 5.08
N PRO A 134 -14.95 -2.08 6.37
CA PRO A 134 -14.73 -0.96 7.30
C PRO A 134 -13.27 -0.47 7.38
N LEU A 135 -12.30 -1.38 7.24
CA LEU A 135 -10.88 -1.00 7.22
C LEU A 135 -10.55 -0.08 6.04
N ASN A 136 -11.22 -0.25 4.90
CA ASN A 136 -11.05 0.62 3.76
C ASN A 136 -11.87 1.90 3.86
N THR A 137 -12.98 1.93 4.61
CA THR A 137 -13.72 3.19 4.81
C THR A 137 -12.88 4.23 5.56
N GLU A 138 -12.04 3.82 6.51
CA GLU A 138 -11.08 4.73 7.14
C GLU A 138 -10.06 5.26 6.13
N ASN A 139 -9.50 4.37 5.31
CA ASN A 139 -8.56 4.75 4.25
C ASN A 139 -9.19 5.64 3.18
N ILE A 140 -10.49 5.53 2.94
CA ILE A 140 -11.24 6.34 1.99
C ILE A 140 -11.40 7.78 2.52
N MET A 141 -11.55 7.95 3.83
CA MET A 141 -11.75 9.25 4.47
C MET A 141 -10.45 10.00 4.78
N ARG A 142 -9.34 9.29 5.04
CA ARG A 142 -8.06 9.88 5.42
C ARG A 142 -7.08 9.94 4.25
N LEU A 143 -6.28 11.01 4.17
CA LEU A 143 -5.28 11.18 3.10
C LEU A 143 -3.87 10.78 3.54
N GLY A 144 -3.59 10.77 4.84
CA GLY A 144 -2.28 10.38 5.38
C GLY A 144 -1.93 8.88 5.48
N PRO A 145 -2.87 7.92 5.44
CA PRO A 145 -2.51 6.50 5.44
C PRO A 145 -1.71 6.10 4.20
N GLN A 146 -0.65 5.33 4.40
CA GLN A 146 0.21 4.79 3.34
C GLN A 146 -0.30 3.43 2.85
N GLU A 147 -1.19 2.84 3.63
CA GLU A 147 -1.80 1.53 3.45
C GLU A 147 -2.43 1.37 2.06
N PRO A 148 -3.15 2.37 1.49
CA PRO A 148 -3.70 2.26 0.14
C PRO A 148 -2.63 2.10 -0.94
N LEU A 149 -1.51 2.82 -0.83
CA LEU A 149 -0.42 2.74 -1.80
C LEU A 149 0.29 1.37 -1.71
N VAL A 150 0.50 0.88 -0.48
CA VAL A 150 1.05 -0.47 -0.22
C VAL A 150 0.11 -1.56 -0.77
N ALA A 151 -1.20 -1.44 -0.52
CA ALA A 151 -2.20 -2.38 -1.02
C ALA A 151 -2.26 -2.37 -2.55
N MET A 152 -2.17 -1.19 -3.18
CA MET A 152 -2.09 -1.05 -4.63
C MET A 152 -0.89 -1.83 -5.18
N PHE A 153 0.32 -1.57 -4.67
CA PHE A 153 1.50 -2.26 -5.18
C PHE A 153 1.51 -3.75 -4.88
N PHE A 154 1.00 -4.21 -3.73
CA PHE A 154 0.85 -5.64 -3.47
C PHE A 154 -0.15 -6.31 -4.42
N SER A 155 -1.30 -5.69 -4.68
CA SER A 155 -2.28 -6.23 -5.61
C SER A 155 -1.72 -6.32 -7.05
N ILE A 156 -0.93 -5.32 -7.47
CA ILE A 156 -0.17 -5.38 -8.73
C ILE A 156 0.83 -6.53 -8.69
N LEU A 157 1.62 -6.65 -7.63
CA LEU A 157 2.64 -7.70 -7.48
C LEU A 157 2.02 -9.10 -7.60
N PHE A 158 0.94 -9.37 -6.86
CA PHE A 158 0.25 -10.66 -6.87
C PHE A 158 -0.34 -10.98 -8.24
N TYR A 159 -0.96 -10.00 -8.91
CA TYR A 159 -1.46 -10.21 -10.25
C TYR A 159 -0.34 -10.53 -11.25
N LEU A 160 0.79 -9.83 -11.18
CA LEU A 160 1.95 -10.08 -12.04
C LEU A 160 2.60 -11.44 -11.76
N LEU A 161 2.57 -11.92 -10.51
CA LEU A 161 3.00 -13.27 -10.14
C LEU A 161 2.10 -14.32 -10.80
N ILE A 162 0.78 -14.16 -10.71
CA ILE A 162 -0.21 -15.05 -11.37
C ILE A 162 -0.01 -15.05 -12.88
N LYS A 163 0.23 -13.88 -13.49
CA LYS A 163 0.47 -13.74 -14.93
C LYS A 163 1.87 -14.15 -15.38
N ARG A 164 2.74 -14.59 -14.46
CA ARG A 164 4.13 -14.95 -14.75
C ARG A 164 4.85 -13.87 -15.56
N SER A 165 4.61 -12.59 -15.25
CA SER A 165 5.16 -11.44 -15.99
C SER A 165 6.70 -11.35 -15.95
N ASN A 166 7.30 -10.34 -16.57
CA ASN A 166 8.76 -10.16 -16.53
C ASN A 166 9.28 -10.02 -15.08
N ILE A 167 10.35 -10.75 -14.75
CA ILE A 167 11.01 -10.70 -13.43
C ILE A 167 11.46 -9.28 -13.05
N TYR A 168 11.97 -8.49 -13.99
CA TYR A 168 12.41 -7.13 -13.71
C TYR A 168 11.26 -6.24 -13.26
N LEU A 169 10.06 -6.43 -13.83
CA LEU A 169 8.86 -5.71 -13.42
C LEU A 169 8.44 -6.12 -11.99
N LEU A 170 8.52 -7.41 -11.64
CA LEU A 170 8.24 -7.86 -10.28
C LEU A 170 9.24 -7.27 -9.27
N CYS A 171 10.54 -7.33 -9.58
CA CYS A 171 11.58 -6.75 -8.75
C CYS A 171 11.35 -5.25 -8.54
N PHE A 172 11.00 -4.53 -9.61
CA PHE A 172 10.66 -3.12 -9.54
C PHE A 172 9.46 -2.85 -8.62
N VAL A 173 8.37 -3.62 -8.75
CA VAL A 173 7.20 -3.46 -7.88
C VAL A 173 7.53 -3.78 -6.42
N ILE A 174 8.35 -4.80 -6.14
CA ILE A 174 8.82 -5.10 -4.77
C ILE A 174 9.59 -3.91 -4.19
N ILE A 175 10.49 -3.31 -4.98
CA ILE A 175 11.23 -2.11 -4.58
C ILE A 175 10.26 -0.99 -4.22
N LEU A 176 9.22 -0.75 -5.04
CA LEU A 176 8.20 0.26 -4.76
C LEU A 176 7.42 -0.01 -3.47
N VAL A 177 6.99 -1.25 -3.25
CA VAL A 177 6.29 -1.68 -2.03
C VAL A 177 7.14 -1.39 -0.80
N VAL A 178 8.39 -1.87 -0.81
CA VAL A 178 9.32 -1.79 0.32
C VAL A 178 9.65 -0.34 0.65
N PHE A 179 9.91 0.49 -0.36
CA PHE A 179 10.15 1.93 -0.18
C PHE A 179 8.89 2.77 0.06
N THR A 180 7.70 2.17 0.06
CA THR A 180 6.48 2.84 0.51
C THR A 180 6.33 2.71 2.03
N LYS A 181 6.50 1.49 2.56
CA LYS A 181 6.33 1.22 3.99
C LYS A 181 7.21 0.07 4.45
N GLU A 182 7.98 0.31 5.51
CA GLU A 182 8.95 -0.66 6.04
C GLU A 182 8.29 -1.95 6.55
N THR A 183 7.03 -1.90 7.01
CA THR A 183 6.29 -3.10 7.42
C THR A 183 6.03 -4.07 6.26
N ALA A 184 6.18 -3.62 5.01
CA ALA A 184 6.07 -4.50 3.87
C ALA A 184 7.18 -5.58 3.83
N LEU A 185 8.27 -5.40 4.59
CA LEU A 185 9.28 -6.43 4.83
C LEU A 185 8.71 -7.70 5.46
N ALA A 186 7.59 -7.61 6.19
CA ALA A 186 6.88 -8.76 6.74
C ALA A 186 6.36 -9.73 5.67
N PHE A 187 6.35 -9.33 4.39
CA PHE A 187 5.99 -10.21 3.26
C PHE A 187 7.17 -11.02 2.70
N LEU A 188 8.41 -10.75 3.15
CA LEU A 188 9.59 -11.52 2.75
C LEU A 188 9.45 -13.03 3.02
N PRO A 189 8.91 -13.49 4.17
CA PRO A 189 8.62 -14.90 4.40
C PRO A 189 7.64 -15.48 3.38
N VAL A 190 6.63 -14.73 2.96
CA VAL A 190 5.64 -15.20 1.97
C VAL A 190 6.31 -15.44 0.62
N ILE A 191 7.18 -14.53 0.19
CA ILE A 191 7.97 -14.67 -1.04
C ILE A 191 8.94 -15.87 -0.93
N LEU A 192 9.55 -16.05 0.24
CA LEU A 192 10.44 -17.19 0.53
C LEU A 192 9.68 -18.52 0.51
N PHE A 193 8.49 -18.59 1.11
CA PHE A 193 7.64 -19.79 1.04
C PHE A 193 7.21 -20.09 -0.38
N TYR A 194 6.82 -19.06 -1.15
CA TYR A 194 6.53 -19.20 -2.58
C TYR A 194 7.74 -19.77 -3.34
N TYR A 195 8.94 -19.24 -3.09
CA TYR A 195 10.20 -19.74 -3.65
C TYR A 195 10.41 -21.23 -3.33
N LEU A 196 10.34 -21.60 -2.05
CA LEU A 196 10.60 -22.97 -1.59
C LEU A 196 9.57 -23.96 -2.14
N TYR A 197 8.30 -23.56 -2.21
CA TYR A 197 7.23 -24.36 -2.78
C TYR A 197 7.44 -24.63 -4.27
N TYR A 198 7.79 -23.60 -5.06
CA TYR A 198 8.00 -23.75 -6.49
C TYR A 198 9.28 -24.51 -6.84
N ARG A 199 10.38 -24.27 -6.11
CA ARG A 199 11.65 -25.00 -6.32
C ARG A 199 11.47 -26.52 -6.23
N LYS A 200 10.60 -26.98 -5.34
CA LYS A 200 10.31 -28.41 -5.18
C LYS A 200 9.63 -29.03 -6.43
N ASN A 201 8.95 -28.22 -7.23
CA ASN A 201 8.03 -28.67 -8.27
C ASN A 201 8.40 -28.26 -9.70
N SER A 202 9.39 -27.38 -9.92
CA SER A 202 9.67 -26.79 -11.23
C SER A 202 11.08 -27.09 -11.77
N VAL A 203 11.16 -27.42 -13.07
CA VAL A 203 12.40 -27.59 -13.84
C VAL A 203 13.05 -26.22 -14.12
N ASP A 204 14.22 -25.99 -13.53
CA ASP A 204 15.23 -24.90 -13.62
C ASP A 204 14.79 -23.42 -13.82
N LYS A 205 13.91 -23.08 -14.77
CA LYS A 205 13.62 -21.68 -15.13
C LYS A 205 12.79 -20.91 -14.09
N GLU A 206 11.87 -21.56 -13.39
CA GLU A 206 11.08 -20.90 -12.33
C GLU A 206 11.91 -20.71 -11.05
N GLY A 207 12.93 -21.55 -10.83
CA GLY A 207 13.89 -21.42 -9.73
C GLY A 207 14.71 -20.14 -9.83
N GLU A 208 15.33 -19.87 -10.97
CA GLU A 208 16.14 -18.67 -11.19
C GLU A 208 15.34 -17.37 -10.96
N ARG A 209 14.11 -17.32 -11.48
CA ARG A 209 13.20 -16.19 -11.26
C ARG A 209 12.96 -15.94 -9.78
N SER A 210 12.70 -17.00 -9.04
CA SER A 210 12.36 -16.92 -7.63
C SER A 210 13.60 -16.53 -6.78
N ILE A 211 14.81 -16.96 -7.17
CA ILE A 211 16.08 -16.48 -6.57
C ILE A 211 16.23 -14.97 -6.78
N LYS A 212 15.99 -14.47 -8.00
CA LYS A 212 16.09 -13.03 -8.29
C LYS A 212 15.14 -12.21 -7.41
N LEU A 213 13.89 -12.66 -7.24
CA LEU A 213 12.93 -12.01 -6.33
C LEU A 213 13.43 -11.99 -4.89
N LEU A 214 13.95 -13.12 -4.40
CA LEU A 214 14.48 -13.24 -3.05
C LEU A 214 15.65 -12.28 -2.84
N ILE A 215 16.62 -12.26 -3.76
CA ILE A 215 17.78 -11.35 -3.70
C ILE A 215 17.30 -9.90 -3.71
N THR A 216 16.40 -9.51 -4.61
CA THR A 216 15.87 -8.14 -4.65
C THR A 216 15.22 -7.76 -3.32
N THR A 217 14.43 -8.66 -2.74
CA THR A 217 13.75 -8.40 -1.47
C THR A 217 14.76 -8.28 -0.32
N ILE A 218 15.75 -9.18 -0.24
CA ILE A 218 16.80 -9.12 0.79
C ILE A 218 17.60 -7.82 0.65
N VAL A 219 18.04 -7.47 -0.56
CA VAL A 219 18.83 -6.26 -0.80
C VAL A 219 18.03 -5.00 -0.44
N SER A 220 16.77 -4.90 -0.87
CA SER A 220 15.93 -3.74 -0.50
C SER A 220 15.68 -3.67 1.01
N SER A 221 15.50 -4.83 1.68
CA SER A 221 15.37 -4.92 3.14
C SER A 221 16.61 -4.45 3.86
N VAL A 222 17.79 -4.91 3.43
CA VAL A 222 19.07 -4.53 4.04
C VAL A 222 19.32 -3.04 3.86
N ILE A 223 19.06 -2.48 2.68
CA ILE A 223 19.17 -1.04 2.43
C ILE A 223 18.26 -0.27 3.39
N LEU A 224 16.98 -0.66 3.52
CA LEU A 224 16.08 -0.03 4.47
C LEU A 224 16.60 -0.13 5.90
N VAL A 225 16.95 -1.32 6.37
CA VAL A 225 17.42 -1.54 7.75
C VAL A 225 18.66 -0.72 8.05
N ILE A 226 19.62 -0.65 7.12
CA ILE A 226 20.82 0.19 7.27
C ILE A 226 20.41 1.66 7.40
N ILE A 227 19.55 2.17 6.52
CA ILE A 227 19.11 3.57 6.55
C ILE A 227 18.37 3.88 7.86
N THR A 228 17.43 3.02 8.26
CA THR A 228 16.62 3.15 9.48
C THR A 228 17.51 3.09 10.73
N PHE A 229 18.47 2.17 10.78
CA PHE A 229 19.39 2.02 11.92
C PHE A 229 20.34 3.21 12.07
N LEU A 230 20.91 3.70 10.96
CA LEU A 230 21.83 4.84 10.96
C LEU A 230 21.15 6.15 11.39
N ARG A 231 19.82 6.24 11.33
CA ARG A 231 19.06 7.47 11.63
C ARG A 231 18.07 7.33 12.79
N ARG A 232 18.30 6.36 13.66
CA ARG A 232 17.49 6.19 14.87
C ARG A 232 17.47 7.48 15.70
N SER A 233 16.34 8.17 15.69
CA SER A 233 16.14 9.47 16.33
C SER A 233 14.69 9.63 16.76
N GLY A 234 14.42 10.55 17.69
CA GLY A 234 13.06 10.85 18.17
C GLY A 234 12.39 9.65 18.85
N TYR A 235 11.12 9.41 18.55
CA TYR A 235 10.29 8.41 19.25
C TYR A 235 10.83 6.97 19.15
N SER A 236 11.61 6.66 18.12
CA SER A 236 12.18 5.32 17.90
C SER A 236 13.27 4.94 18.91
N THR A 237 13.88 5.91 19.60
CA THR A 237 14.85 5.65 20.67
C THR A 237 14.20 5.16 21.95
N ASN A 238 12.90 5.44 22.15
CA ASN A 238 12.14 5.00 23.32
C ASN A 238 11.81 3.50 23.26
N TYR A 239 11.88 2.87 22.09
CA TYR A 239 11.59 1.44 21.94
C TYR A 239 12.84 0.60 22.14
N PHE A 240 13.10 0.17 23.37
CA PHE A 240 14.12 -0.83 23.63
C PHE A 240 13.54 -2.23 23.43
N PHE A 241 14.26 -3.07 22.68
CA PHE A 241 13.90 -4.48 22.59
C PHE A 241 14.20 -5.14 23.93
N ASN A 242 13.15 -5.36 24.72
CA ASN A 242 13.23 -6.03 26.01
C ASN A 242 12.31 -7.24 25.97
N ILE A 243 12.90 -8.44 26.00
CA ILE A 243 12.18 -9.72 25.97
C ILE A 243 11.18 -9.80 27.13
N GLY A 244 11.54 -9.29 28.31
CA GLY A 244 10.65 -9.23 29.47
C GLY A 244 9.42 -8.35 29.21
N MET A 245 9.58 -7.21 28.53
CA MET A 245 8.46 -6.35 28.13
C MET A 245 7.55 -7.05 27.11
N ILE A 246 8.11 -7.82 26.17
CA ILE A 246 7.33 -8.61 25.21
C ILE A 246 6.49 -9.67 25.94
N VAL A 247 7.12 -10.43 26.85
CA VAL A 247 6.42 -11.44 27.66
C VAL A 247 5.34 -10.79 28.52
N ASN A 248 5.63 -9.67 29.18
CA ASN A 248 4.64 -8.94 30.00
C ASN A 248 3.46 -8.44 29.16
N ASN A 249 3.71 -7.86 27.98
CA ASN A 249 2.64 -7.41 27.08
C ASN A 249 1.80 -8.58 26.56
N LEU A 250 2.43 -9.74 26.28
CA LEU A 250 1.70 -10.96 25.91
C LEU A 250 0.83 -11.47 27.05
N VAL A 251 1.34 -11.49 28.29
CA VAL A 251 0.56 -11.89 29.47
C VAL A 251 -0.58 -10.91 29.72
N LEU A 252 -0.33 -9.59 29.63
CA LEU A 252 -1.37 -8.57 29.74
C LEU A 252 -2.45 -8.75 28.67
N TYR A 253 -2.06 -8.93 27.41
CA TYR A 253 -3.00 -9.16 26.31
C TYR A 253 -3.81 -10.45 26.51
N LEU A 254 -3.17 -11.55 26.91
CA LEU A 254 -3.87 -12.79 27.22
C LEU A 254 -4.84 -12.60 28.40
N ASN A 255 -4.42 -11.89 29.45
CA ASN A 255 -5.31 -11.58 30.56
C ASN A 255 -6.49 -10.72 30.08
N GLU A 256 -6.29 -9.66 29.30
CA GLU A 256 -7.38 -8.87 28.71
C GLU A 256 -8.34 -9.70 27.84
N LEU A 257 -7.83 -10.69 27.10
CA LEU A 257 -8.65 -11.64 26.35
C LEU A 257 -9.51 -12.53 27.25
N PHE A 258 -9.06 -12.86 28.47
CA PHE A 258 -9.69 -13.85 29.35
C PHE A 258 -10.40 -13.28 30.60
N THR A 259 -10.06 -12.07 31.07
CA THR A 259 -10.49 -11.53 32.38
C THR A 259 -11.34 -10.26 32.32
N GLU A 260 -12.12 -10.05 31.25
CA GLU A 260 -13.31 -9.16 31.16
C GLU A 260 -13.20 -7.79 30.43
N THR A 261 -14.27 -7.51 29.66
CA THR A 261 -14.90 -6.24 29.22
C THR A 261 -14.40 -5.39 28.04
N SER A 262 -13.19 -5.51 27.50
CA SER A 262 -12.87 -4.85 26.21
C SER A 262 -13.16 -5.80 25.07
N GLY A 263 -14.43 -5.86 24.64
CA GLY A 263 -14.87 -6.70 23.54
C GLY A 263 -13.86 -6.70 22.39
N ILE A 264 -13.35 -7.88 22.06
CA ILE A 264 -12.49 -8.16 20.88
C ILE A 264 -13.19 -7.77 19.57
N PHE A 265 -14.47 -7.40 19.65
CA PHE A 265 -15.12 -6.48 18.73
C PHE A 265 -15.76 -5.33 19.54
N PRO A 266 -15.31 -4.07 19.44
CA PRO A 266 -16.28 -3.01 19.41
C PRO A 266 -17.11 -3.27 18.15
N LEU A 267 -18.24 -3.96 18.28
CA LEU A 267 -19.33 -3.74 17.34
C LEU A 267 -19.57 -2.24 17.39
N VAL A 268 -19.15 -1.59 16.31
CA VAL A 268 -19.37 -0.20 16.00
C VAL A 268 -20.85 0.08 16.24
N VAL A 269 -21.16 0.63 17.41
CA VAL A 269 -22.41 1.36 17.62
C VAL A 269 -22.05 2.80 17.24
N CYS A 270 -22.66 3.23 16.14
CA CYS A 270 -22.51 4.53 15.51
C CYS A 270 -22.63 5.72 16.48
#